data_AF-A0A7C2LZA6-F1
#
_entry.id   AF-A0A7C2LZA6-F1
#
_cell.length_a   1.000
_cell.length_b   1.000
_cell.length_c   1.000
_cell.angle_alpha   90.00
_cell.angle_beta   90.00
_cell.angle_gamma   90.00
#
_symmetry.space_group_name_H-M   'P 1'
#
loop_
_entity.id
_entity.type
_entity.pdbx_description
1 polymer ?
#
loop_
_entity_poly.entity_id
_entity_poly.type
_entity_poly.pdbx_seq_one_letter_code
_entity_poly.pdbx_strand_id
1 'polypeptide(L)'
;NNQYGMGGQTSGETMGYSIAARVGAAVNRVNMHAERVDGYNPLAVIDAYERKMQLIGDRKGPVFLDVLTYRFSGHSPSDSSTYRSKEEIEAWESVDSIDSFGKELIENGVADQSQLDRIREETGQLILNSLKIATDDRVSPRMDLVERPNLIGEMMFSDGSVDRMEERKPEVNMPLKENPRVMQIAKKERFAFDESGKPFSAMKQYQLRDGIFEAIIHRFYQDPTLIAYGEENRDWGGAFAVYRGLTEALPYHRLFNAPISEGAIVGTAIGYGMCGGKVIPEIMYCDFLGRSGDEVFNQLPKWQSMSGNLIKMPVVLRVSVGSKYGAQHSQDWSSLVTHIPGLKVVFPATPYDAKGLMNAALQGTDPVVYFESQRLYGIGEQFHQGGVPEGYYEIPLGEPDIKREGEDITILTIGATLYKAMEAADLLREKYGLSAEIIDARSLVPFNYDLVLKSLKKTGRILLVSDACQRGSYLNDMAQHITELGFDDLDAPPVVVGSRNWIT
;
A
#
# COMPACT_ATOMS: atom_id res chain seq x y z
N ASN A 1 -5.47 -1.81 30.17
CA ASN A 1 -6.79 -2.47 30.20
C ASN A 1 -7.70 -1.67 31.12
N ASN A 2 -8.49 -0.75 30.55
CA ASN A 2 -9.43 0.10 31.29
C ASN A 2 -10.84 -0.53 31.42
N GLN A 3 -10.96 -1.83 31.10
CA GLN A 3 -12.18 -2.65 31.21
C GLN A 3 -13.32 -2.32 30.24
N TYR A 4 -13.23 -1.25 29.44
CA TYR A 4 -14.29 -0.83 28.51
C TYR A 4 -13.75 -0.38 27.14
N GLY A 5 -14.42 -0.79 26.07
CA GLY A 5 -14.25 -0.26 24.71
C GLY A 5 -15.53 0.45 24.27
N MET A 6 -15.49 1.77 24.06
CA MET A 6 -16.70 2.61 24.02
C MET A 6 -17.56 2.35 25.27
N GLY A 7 -18.80 1.89 25.10
CA GLY A 7 -19.69 1.43 26.16
C GLY A 7 -19.71 -0.09 26.38
N GLY A 8 -18.99 -0.86 25.56
CA GLY A 8 -18.92 -2.32 25.69
C GLY A 8 -17.92 -2.75 26.75
N GLN A 9 -18.34 -3.65 27.64
CA GLN A 9 -17.46 -4.20 28.67
C GLN A 9 -16.54 -5.28 28.08
N THR A 10 -15.26 -5.29 28.49
CA THR A 10 -14.31 -6.27 27.95
C THR A 10 -14.67 -7.70 28.37
N SER A 11 -14.97 -7.90 29.65
CA SER A 11 -15.38 -9.22 30.16
C SER A 11 -16.89 -9.43 29.99
N GLY A 12 -17.28 -10.55 29.37
CA GLY A 12 -18.67 -11.00 29.30
C GLY A 12 -19.47 -10.45 28.11
N GLU A 13 -18.98 -9.42 27.43
CA GLU A 13 -19.63 -8.82 26.26
C GLU A 13 -18.73 -8.87 25.03
N THR A 14 -17.59 -8.17 25.05
CA THR A 14 -16.79 -7.93 23.82
C THR A 14 -15.61 -8.89 23.63
N MET A 15 -15.07 -9.49 24.69
CA MET A 15 -13.96 -10.45 24.60
C MET A 15 -14.42 -11.89 24.80
N GLY A 16 -13.87 -12.81 24.00
CA GLY A 16 -14.05 -14.27 24.17
C GLY A 16 -13.27 -14.88 25.34
N TYR A 17 -12.59 -14.08 26.14
CA TYR A 17 -11.81 -14.48 27.30
C TYR A 17 -12.09 -13.55 28.49
N SER A 18 -12.03 -14.06 29.72
CA SER A 18 -12.23 -13.24 30.92
C SER A 18 -11.00 -12.42 31.32
N ILE A 19 -9.79 -12.90 30.97
CA ILE A 19 -8.51 -12.28 31.34
C ILE A 19 -7.62 -12.22 30.10
N ALA A 20 -7.23 -11.02 29.66
CA ALA A 20 -6.46 -10.85 28.42
C ALA A 20 -5.10 -11.54 28.47
N ALA A 21 -4.44 -11.56 29.62
CA ALA A 21 -3.18 -12.29 29.79
C ALA A 21 -3.28 -13.80 29.44
N ARG A 22 -4.49 -14.40 29.43
CA ARG A 22 -4.69 -15.80 29.01
C ARG A 22 -4.49 -16.03 27.51
N VAL A 23 -4.56 -14.98 26.68
CA VAL A 23 -4.31 -15.04 25.23
C VAL A 23 -2.83 -15.33 24.94
N GLY A 24 -1.95 -15.27 25.95
CA GLY A 24 -0.52 -15.56 25.78
C GLY A 24 -0.17 -16.98 25.32
N ALA A 25 -1.10 -17.93 25.38
CA ALA A 25 -0.89 -19.29 24.92
C ALA A 25 -0.87 -19.38 23.38
N ALA A 26 0.15 -20.04 22.83
CA ALA A 26 0.25 -20.45 21.42
C ALA A 26 0.66 -19.39 20.37
N VAL A 27 1.32 -18.28 20.75
CA VAL A 27 1.86 -17.31 19.77
C VAL A 27 3.20 -17.77 19.14
N ASN A 28 4.04 -18.49 19.89
CA ASN A 28 5.32 -19.06 19.40
C ASN A 28 5.77 -20.25 20.29
N ARG A 29 6.97 -20.81 20.02
CA ARG A 29 7.54 -21.95 20.77
C ARG A 29 7.74 -21.71 22.27
N VAL A 30 7.87 -20.46 22.71
CA VAL A 30 8.06 -20.07 24.11
C VAL A 30 6.82 -19.40 24.71
N ASN A 31 5.69 -19.42 23.97
CA ASN A 31 4.50 -18.61 24.22
C ASN A 31 4.80 -17.10 24.23
N MET A 32 3.74 -16.29 24.24
CA MET A 32 3.89 -14.86 24.54
C MET A 32 4.04 -14.72 26.05
N HIS A 33 5.02 -13.95 26.51
CA HIS A 33 5.23 -13.70 27.95
C HIS A 33 4.15 -12.76 28.46
N ALA A 34 3.00 -13.34 28.79
CA ALA A 34 1.83 -12.61 29.22
C ALA A 34 1.75 -12.53 30.75
N GLU A 35 1.47 -11.35 31.29
CA GLU A 35 1.29 -11.12 32.72
C GLU A 35 0.23 -10.06 32.94
N ARG A 36 -0.66 -10.27 33.92
CA ARG A 36 -1.60 -9.26 34.38
C ARG A 36 -0.99 -8.55 35.57
N VAL A 37 -1.00 -7.22 35.54
CA VAL A 37 -0.41 -6.38 36.57
C VAL A 37 -1.47 -5.41 37.06
N ASP A 38 -1.50 -5.17 38.36
CA ASP A 38 -2.29 -4.08 38.92
C ASP A 38 -1.67 -2.75 38.49
N GLY A 39 -2.35 -2.04 37.58
CA GLY A 39 -1.88 -0.75 37.06
C GLY A 39 -2.05 0.40 38.05
N TYR A 40 -2.72 0.17 39.18
CA TYR A 40 -2.84 1.16 40.25
C TYR A 40 -1.69 1.09 41.26
N ASN A 41 -0.85 0.06 41.18
CA ASN A 41 0.38 -0.05 41.95
C ASN A 41 1.60 0.24 41.05
N PRO A 42 2.18 1.46 41.09
CA PRO A 42 3.31 1.81 40.23
C PRO A 42 4.54 0.90 40.42
N LEU A 43 4.80 0.43 41.64
CA LEU A 43 5.94 -0.45 41.92
C LEU A 43 5.77 -1.83 41.27
N ALA A 44 4.56 -2.38 41.27
CA ALA A 44 4.25 -3.62 40.57
C ALA A 44 4.41 -3.46 39.04
N VAL A 45 4.01 -2.30 38.49
CA VAL A 45 4.19 -1.99 37.07
C VAL A 45 5.67 -1.86 36.71
N ILE A 46 6.47 -1.17 37.54
CA ILE A 46 7.92 -1.03 37.36
C ILE A 46 8.60 -2.40 37.39
N ASP A 47 8.36 -3.21 38.43
CA ASP A 47 8.92 -4.55 38.55
C ASP A 47 8.56 -5.44 37.34
N ALA A 48 7.31 -5.42 36.90
CA ALA A 48 6.90 -6.15 35.72
C ALA A 48 7.65 -5.67 34.48
N TYR A 49 7.75 -4.35 34.26
CA TYR A 49 8.49 -3.79 33.14
C TYR A 49 9.96 -4.21 33.15
N GLU A 50 10.66 -4.09 34.28
CA GLU A 50 12.07 -4.45 34.40
C GLU A 50 12.30 -5.93 34.05
N ARG A 51 11.51 -6.83 34.65
CA ARG A 51 11.58 -8.27 34.37
C ARG A 51 11.31 -8.59 32.90
N LYS A 52 10.32 -7.93 32.29
CA LYS A 52 9.94 -8.20 30.89
C LYS A 52 10.91 -7.59 29.88
N MET A 53 11.48 -6.43 30.17
CA MET A 53 12.48 -5.81 29.31
C MET A 53 13.72 -6.70 29.17
N GLN A 54 14.11 -7.40 30.24
CA GLN A 54 15.17 -8.40 30.17
C GLN A 54 14.84 -9.53 29.17
N LEU A 55 13.59 -9.99 29.12
CA LEU A 55 13.16 -11.03 28.17
C LEU A 55 13.26 -10.55 26.71
N ILE A 56 12.88 -9.29 26.46
CA ILE A 56 13.00 -8.66 25.13
C ILE A 56 14.47 -8.53 24.74
N GLY A 57 15.32 -8.03 25.65
CA GLY A 57 16.77 -7.92 25.45
C GLY A 57 17.44 -9.27 25.16
N ASP A 58 17.02 -10.31 25.88
CA ASP A 58 17.46 -11.71 25.68
C ASP A 58 16.83 -12.37 24.43
N ARG A 59 15.96 -11.67 23.69
CA ARG A 59 15.24 -12.16 22.50
C ARG A 59 14.40 -13.42 22.78
N LYS A 60 13.81 -13.51 23.97
CA LYS A 60 12.94 -14.62 24.41
C LYS A 60 11.50 -14.53 23.89
N GLY A 61 11.25 -13.74 22.85
CA GLY A 61 9.93 -13.53 22.25
C GLY A 61 9.20 -12.28 22.76
N PRO A 62 7.97 -12.03 22.26
CA PRO A 62 7.18 -10.87 22.63
C PRO A 62 6.63 -10.98 24.06
N VAL A 63 6.38 -9.82 24.65
CA VAL A 63 5.79 -9.64 25.98
C VAL A 63 4.42 -9.00 25.82
N PHE A 64 3.47 -9.42 26.64
CA PHE A 64 2.16 -8.78 26.75
C PHE A 64 1.81 -8.49 28.20
N LEU A 65 1.73 -7.20 28.56
CA LEU A 65 1.31 -6.78 29.90
C LEU A 65 -0.16 -6.34 29.87
N ASP A 66 -1.02 -7.12 30.53
CA ASP A 66 -2.41 -6.79 30.80
C ASP A 66 -2.48 -5.90 32.06
N VAL A 67 -2.14 -4.62 31.89
CA VAL A 67 -2.12 -3.63 32.97
C VAL A 67 -3.54 -3.19 33.29
N LEU A 68 -4.06 -3.54 34.45
CA LEU A 68 -5.41 -3.18 34.88
C LEU A 68 -5.48 -1.73 35.31
N THR A 69 -6.35 -0.96 34.69
CA THR A 69 -6.63 0.42 35.05
C THR A 69 -8.13 0.69 34.94
N TYR A 70 -8.50 1.94 35.15
CA TYR A 70 -9.86 2.42 34.94
C TYR A 70 -9.84 3.77 34.22
N ARG A 71 -10.89 4.03 33.42
CA ARG A 71 -11.09 5.32 32.75
C ARG A 71 -12.21 6.05 33.48
N PHE A 72 -11.94 7.16 34.16
CA PHE A 72 -13.00 7.89 34.89
C PHE A 72 -13.98 8.58 33.95
N SER A 73 -13.47 9.23 32.90
CA SER A 73 -14.28 9.91 31.90
C SER A 73 -14.96 8.94 30.91
N GLY A 74 -15.91 9.48 30.13
CA GLY A 74 -16.48 8.79 28.96
C GLY A 74 -15.44 8.43 27.90
N HIS A 75 -15.85 7.71 26.87
CA HIS A 75 -14.97 7.39 25.74
C HIS A 75 -14.42 8.65 25.07
N SER A 76 -15.25 9.68 24.97
CA SER A 76 -14.88 11.04 24.59
C SER A 76 -15.40 12.02 25.64
N PRO A 77 -14.93 13.29 25.63
CA PRO A 77 -15.47 14.34 26.48
C PRO A 77 -16.99 14.59 26.30
N SER A 78 -17.56 14.14 25.19
CA SER A 78 -18.99 14.25 24.87
C SER A 78 -19.82 13.00 25.23
N ASP A 79 -19.18 11.94 25.72
CA ASP A 79 -19.87 10.67 26.03
C ASP A 79 -20.56 10.73 27.40
N SER A 80 -21.88 10.53 27.37
CA SER A 80 -22.77 10.48 28.54
C SER A 80 -22.46 9.37 29.56
N SER A 81 -21.65 8.37 29.21
CA SER A 81 -21.10 7.36 30.14
C SER A 81 -22.13 6.49 30.87
N THR A 82 -23.32 6.29 30.31
CA THR A 82 -24.46 5.61 30.98
C THR A 82 -24.27 4.11 31.24
N TYR A 83 -23.18 3.52 30.74
CA TYR A 83 -22.86 2.09 30.83
C TYR A 83 -22.05 1.72 32.09
N ARG A 84 -21.74 2.69 32.95
CA ARG A 84 -21.04 2.49 34.23
C ARG A 84 -21.85 3.10 35.35
N SER A 85 -21.92 2.42 36.50
CA SER A 85 -22.60 2.98 37.67
C SER A 85 -21.73 4.03 38.35
N LYS A 86 -22.35 4.96 39.09
CA LYS A 86 -21.59 5.95 39.86
C LYS A 86 -20.76 5.27 40.95
N GLU A 87 -21.33 4.26 41.58
CA GLU A 87 -20.69 3.47 42.64
C GLU A 87 -19.44 2.76 42.13
N GLU A 88 -19.46 2.26 40.88
CA GLU A 88 -18.29 1.65 40.24
C GLU A 88 -17.17 2.69 40.04
N ILE A 89 -17.51 3.86 39.49
CA ILE A 89 -16.55 4.93 39.24
C ILE A 89 -15.94 5.41 40.57
N GLU A 90 -16.78 5.71 41.56
CA GLU A 90 -16.36 6.15 42.89
C GLU A 90 -15.47 5.10 43.59
N ALA A 91 -15.77 3.81 43.44
CA ALA A 91 -14.93 2.74 43.97
C ALA A 91 -13.52 2.76 43.36
N TRP A 92 -13.40 2.96 42.05
CA TRP A 92 -12.10 3.09 41.38
C TRP A 92 -11.38 4.39 41.73
N GLU A 93 -12.09 5.52 41.80
CA GLU A 93 -11.51 6.80 42.22
C GLU A 93 -10.97 6.75 43.65
N SER A 94 -11.63 6.00 44.55
CA SER A 94 -11.18 5.87 45.95
C SER A 94 -9.79 5.22 46.12
N VAL A 95 -9.35 4.50 45.09
CA VAL A 95 -8.04 3.83 45.05
C VAL A 95 -7.10 4.43 44.00
N ASP A 96 -7.41 5.61 43.44
CA ASP A 96 -6.61 6.26 42.39
C ASP A 96 -5.10 6.19 42.67
N SER A 97 -4.33 5.84 41.64
CA SER A 97 -2.91 5.51 41.78
C SER A 97 -2.02 6.72 42.06
N ILE A 98 -2.43 7.92 41.65
CA ILE A 98 -1.68 9.14 41.94
C ILE A 98 -1.84 9.50 43.41
N ASP A 99 -3.06 9.44 43.93
CA ASP A 99 -3.36 9.79 45.31
C ASP A 99 -2.90 8.71 46.31
N SER A 100 -3.14 7.43 46.02
CA SER A 100 -2.74 6.33 46.90
C SER A 100 -1.23 6.19 46.99
N PHE A 101 -0.51 6.18 45.86
CA PHE A 101 0.95 6.11 45.86
C PHE A 101 1.59 7.36 46.50
N GLY A 102 1.01 8.55 46.29
CA GLY A 102 1.45 9.76 46.97
C GLY A 102 1.39 9.64 48.50
N LYS A 103 0.30 9.08 49.04
CA LYS A 103 0.17 8.79 50.47
C LYS A 103 1.22 7.79 50.95
N GLU A 104 1.44 6.71 50.22
CA GLU A 104 2.46 5.71 50.56
C GLU A 104 3.87 6.33 50.62
N LEU A 105 4.20 7.23 49.68
CA LEU A 105 5.49 7.94 49.69
C LEU A 105 5.66 8.80 50.95
N ILE A 106 4.59 9.47 51.41
CA ILE A 106 4.59 10.26 52.64
C ILE A 106 4.73 9.36 53.87
N GLU A 107 3.93 8.30 53.95
CA GLU A 107 3.94 7.35 55.06
C GLU A 107 5.31 6.69 55.25
N ASN A 108 6.02 6.44 54.15
CA ASN A 108 7.37 5.86 54.16
C ASN A 108 8.49 6.90 54.22
N GLY A 109 8.17 8.19 54.34
CA GLY A 109 9.16 9.28 54.47
C GLY A 109 10.00 9.54 53.22
N VAL A 110 9.55 9.12 52.04
CA VAL A 110 10.22 9.36 50.75
C VAL A 110 9.93 10.78 50.24
N ALA A 111 8.74 11.30 50.51
CA ALA A 111 8.34 12.66 50.17
C ALA A 111 7.47 13.29 51.27
N ASP A 112 7.28 14.60 51.24
CA ASP A 112 6.27 15.31 52.01
C ASP A 112 5.15 15.91 51.13
N GLN A 113 4.06 16.35 51.75
CA GLN A 113 2.92 16.93 51.02
C GLN A 113 3.33 18.15 50.18
N SER A 114 4.27 18.97 50.66
CA SER A 114 4.71 20.17 49.94
C SER A 114 5.45 19.83 48.65
N GLN A 115 6.18 18.70 48.63
CA GLN A 115 6.83 18.19 47.43
C GLN A 115 5.80 17.68 46.42
N LEU A 116 4.77 16.94 46.86
CA LEU A 116 3.70 16.47 45.97
C LEU A 116 2.88 17.63 45.39
N ASP A 117 2.54 18.63 46.21
CA ASP A 117 1.81 19.82 45.76
C ASP A 117 2.63 20.61 44.73
N ARG A 118 3.94 20.75 44.96
CA ARG A 118 4.86 21.39 44.01
C ARG A 118 4.88 20.67 42.67
N ILE A 119 4.95 19.33 42.65
CA ILE A 119 4.93 18.54 41.41
C ILE A 119 3.64 18.80 40.62
N ARG A 120 2.48 18.87 41.31
CA ARG A 120 1.19 19.19 40.68
C ARG A 120 1.19 20.60 40.09
N GLU A 121 1.68 21.58 40.84
CA GLU A 121 1.77 22.97 40.39
C GLU A 121 2.69 23.11 39.17
N GLU A 122 3.88 22.53 39.22
CA GLU A 122 4.85 22.55 38.13
C GLU A 122 4.30 21.87 36.87
N THR A 123 3.60 20.74 37.03
CA THR A 123 2.93 20.05 35.91
C THR A 123 1.83 20.91 35.30
N GLY A 124 0.99 21.55 36.13
CA GLY A 124 -0.03 22.48 35.67
C GLY A 124 0.55 23.68 34.93
N GLN A 125 1.65 24.24 35.42
CA GLN A 125 2.35 25.34 34.79
C GLN A 125 2.99 24.94 33.46
N LEU A 126 3.54 23.72 33.36
CA LEU A 126 4.07 23.17 32.12
C LEU A 126 2.96 23.05 31.06
N ILE A 127 1.82 22.45 31.41
CA ILE A 127 0.66 22.34 30.50
C ILE A 127 0.20 23.72 30.03
N LEU A 128 0.07 24.68 30.95
CA LEU A 128 -0.33 26.05 30.61
C LEU A 128 0.66 26.71 29.64
N ASN A 129 1.97 26.54 29.87
CA ASN A 129 3.00 27.09 28.99
C ASN A 129 2.95 26.46 27.59
N SER A 130 2.76 25.14 27.50
CA SER A 130 2.58 24.45 26.21
C SER A 130 1.35 24.97 25.45
N LEU A 131 0.22 25.19 26.13
CA LEU A 131 -0.98 25.76 25.52
C LEU A 131 -0.77 27.20 25.02
N LYS A 132 -0.04 28.03 25.76
CA LYS A 132 0.32 29.39 25.31
C LYS A 132 1.15 29.35 24.03
N ILE A 133 2.11 28.43 23.93
CA ILE A 133 2.93 28.27 22.73
C ILE A 133 2.08 27.79 21.55
N ALA A 134 1.22 26.78 21.76
CA ALA A 134 0.38 26.20 20.72
C ALA A 134 -0.70 27.14 20.18
N THR A 135 -1.07 28.19 20.93
CA THR A 135 -2.08 29.18 20.54
C THR A 135 -1.49 30.50 20.02
N ASP A 136 -0.17 30.70 20.14
CA ASP A 136 0.51 31.86 19.57
C ASP A 136 0.81 31.60 18.09
N ASP A 137 0.00 32.17 17.19
CA ASP A 137 0.15 32.01 15.74
C ASP A 137 1.52 32.51 15.21
N ARG A 138 2.30 33.28 16.00
CA ARG A 138 3.68 33.67 15.64
C ARG A 138 4.68 32.53 15.85
N VAL A 139 4.38 31.62 16.77
CA VAL A 139 5.23 30.47 17.12
C VAL A 139 4.73 29.20 16.45
N SER A 140 3.42 28.99 16.43
CA SER A 140 2.75 27.87 15.75
C SER A 140 1.80 28.41 14.67
N PRO A 141 2.33 28.89 13.54
CA PRO A 141 1.51 29.45 12.47
C PRO A 141 0.57 28.39 11.90
N ARG A 142 -0.67 28.80 11.62
CA ARG A 142 -1.66 27.95 10.96
C ARG A 142 -1.41 27.92 9.45
N MET A 143 -1.87 26.85 8.81
CA MET A 143 -1.90 26.78 7.36
C MET A 143 -2.82 27.87 6.80
N ASP A 144 -2.33 28.65 5.82
CA ASP A 144 -3.15 29.65 5.13
C ASP A 144 -3.94 29.00 3.99
N LEU A 145 -5.13 28.50 4.34
CA LEU A 145 -6.06 27.90 3.38
C LEU A 145 -6.88 28.95 2.60
N VAL A 146 -6.73 30.24 2.90
CA VAL A 146 -7.36 31.32 2.12
C VAL A 146 -6.48 31.65 0.92
N GLU A 147 -5.18 31.83 1.14
CA GLU A 147 -4.20 32.03 0.08
C GLU A 147 -3.96 30.73 -0.71
N ARG A 148 -3.92 29.57 -0.03
CA ARG A 148 -3.68 28.25 -0.64
C ARG A 148 -4.77 27.24 -0.28
N PRO A 149 -5.97 27.32 -0.91
CA PRO A 149 -7.10 26.46 -0.59
C PRO A 149 -6.83 24.97 -0.82
N ASN A 150 -5.90 24.62 -1.70
CA ASN A 150 -5.56 23.23 -2.03
C ASN A 150 -4.36 22.67 -1.23
N LEU A 151 -3.81 23.41 -0.26
CA LEU A 151 -2.58 23.03 0.41
C LEU A 151 -2.64 21.64 1.08
N ILE A 152 -3.80 21.24 1.63
CA ILE A 152 -4.00 19.89 2.18
C ILE A 152 -4.01 18.84 1.06
N GLY A 153 -4.65 19.15 -0.07
CA GLY A 153 -4.69 18.27 -1.24
C GLY A 153 -3.30 18.05 -1.83
N GLU A 154 -2.47 19.09 -1.88
CA GLU A 154 -1.07 19.03 -2.30
C GLU A 154 -0.19 18.19 -1.36
N MET A 155 -0.66 17.87 -0.15
CA MET A 155 0.02 16.96 0.78
C MET A 155 -0.47 15.51 0.68
N MET A 156 -1.46 15.21 -0.16
CA MET A 156 -1.93 13.84 -0.37
C MET A 156 -0.84 12.96 -0.98
N PHE A 157 -0.11 13.50 -1.95
CA PHE A 157 1.11 12.91 -2.48
C PHE A 157 2.30 13.77 -2.08
N SER A 158 3.43 13.13 -1.90
CA SER A 158 4.70 13.79 -1.67
C SER A 158 5.44 14.03 -2.97
N ASP A 159 5.15 13.22 -4.00
CA ASP A 159 5.78 13.23 -5.32
C ASP A 159 7.32 13.21 -5.27
N GLY A 160 7.87 12.73 -4.16
CA GLY A 160 9.31 12.63 -3.97
C GLY A 160 9.91 11.47 -4.76
N SER A 161 11.12 11.66 -5.24
CA SER A 161 11.93 10.69 -5.97
C SER A 161 13.26 10.51 -5.23
N VAL A 162 13.58 9.27 -4.85
CA VAL A 162 14.78 8.95 -4.08
C VAL A 162 15.39 7.62 -4.54
N ASP A 163 16.70 7.62 -4.74
CA ASP A 163 17.44 6.43 -5.17
C ASP A 163 17.50 5.35 -4.09
N ARG A 164 17.60 5.79 -2.83
CA ARG A 164 17.71 4.97 -1.63
C ARG A 164 17.14 5.71 -0.42
N MET A 165 16.60 4.96 0.55
CA MET A 165 16.11 5.55 1.80
C MET A 165 17.19 5.66 2.89
N GLU A 166 18.34 5.01 2.69
CA GLU A 166 19.45 4.99 3.64
C GLU A 166 20.78 4.85 2.88
N GLU A 167 21.86 5.41 3.44
CA GLU A 167 23.19 5.45 2.81
C GLU A 167 24.01 4.15 2.92
N ARG A 168 23.59 3.19 3.76
CA ARG A 168 24.35 1.95 3.94
C ARG A 168 24.47 1.16 2.64
N LYS A 169 25.52 0.35 2.53
CA LYS A 169 25.71 -0.50 1.36
C LYS A 169 24.61 -1.57 1.28
N PRO A 170 23.98 -1.79 0.11
CA PRO A 170 23.01 -2.87 -0.05
C PRO A 170 23.62 -4.25 0.21
N GLU A 171 22.94 -5.03 1.06
CA GLU A 171 23.31 -6.41 1.37
C GLU A 171 22.78 -7.35 0.30
N VAL A 172 23.70 -8.03 -0.39
CA VAL A 172 23.45 -8.99 -1.47
C VAL A 172 24.44 -10.16 -1.34
N ASN A 173 24.02 -11.36 -1.76
CA ASN A 173 24.83 -12.58 -1.65
C ASN A 173 25.74 -12.81 -2.87
N MET A 174 25.51 -12.10 -3.97
CA MET A 174 26.29 -12.25 -5.20
C MET A 174 26.30 -10.97 -6.05
N PRO A 175 27.29 -10.76 -6.94
CA PRO A 175 27.26 -9.70 -7.93
C PRO A 175 26.07 -9.85 -8.90
N LEU A 176 25.43 -8.73 -9.27
CA LEU A 176 24.24 -8.74 -10.15
C LEU A 176 24.48 -9.47 -11.47
N LYS A 177 25.64 -9.26 -12.09
CA LYS A 177 26.03 -9.89 -13.37
C LYS A 177 26.16 -11.41 -13.29
N GLU A 178 26.32 -11.97 -12.09
CA GLU A 178 26.45 -13.42 -11.87
C GLU A 178 25.10 -14.06 -11.55
N ASN A 179 24.03 -13.26 -11.39
CA ASN A 179 22.70 -13.77 -11.11
C ASN A 179 22.19 -14.67 -12.26
N PRO A 180 21.73 -15.91 -11.98
CA PRO A 180 21.30 -16.85 -13.01
C PRO A 180 20.16 -16.33 -13.89
N ARG A 181 19.21 -15.58 -13.31
CA ARG A 181 18.08 -15.02 -14.06
C ARG A 181 18.52 -13.84 -14.93
N VAL A 182 19.42 -12.99 -14.44
CA VAL A 182 20.02 -11.91 -15.25
C VAL A 182 20.76 -12.48 -16.46
N MET A 183 21.61 -13.50 -16.27
CA MET A 183 22.31 -14.17 -17.38
C MET A 183 21.37 -14.85 -18.37
N GLN A 184 20.22 -15.36 -17.90
CA GLN A 184 19.19 -15.93 -18.76
C GLN A 184 18.52 -14.84 -19.61
N ILE A 185 18.13 -13.73 -18.98
CA ILE A 185 17.44 -12.62 -19.64
C ILE A 185 18.35 -11.95 -20.69
N ALA A 186 19.65 -11.85 -20.45
CA ALA A 186 20.62 -11.30 -21.40
C ALA A 186 20.68 -12.04 -22.76
N LYS A 187 20.13 -13.25 -22.86
CA LYS A 187 20.07 -14.04 -24.10
C LYS A 187 18.72 -13.96 -24.81
N LYS A 188 17.77 -13.20 -24.25
CA LYS A 188 16.42 -13.08 -24.77
C LYS A 188 16.30 -11.93 -25.76
N GLU A 189 15.40 -12.10 -26.70
CA GLU A 189 15.03 -11.07 -27.66
C GLU A 189 14.07 -10.09 -27.00
N ARG A 190 14.45 -8.81 -26.99
CA ARG A 190 13.72 -7.73 -26.31
C ARG A 190 12.53 -7.20 -27.11
N PHE A 191 12.36 -7.68 -28.34
CA PHE A 191 11.18 -7.51 -29.17
C PHE A 191 10.63 -8.88 -29.57
N ALA A 192 9.32 -9.01 -29.70
CA ALA A 192 8.65 -10.30 -29.84
C ALA A 192 8.86 -10.95 -31.22
N PHE A 193 9.13 -10.15 -32.26
CA PHE A 193 9.21 -10.59 -33.65
C PHE A 193 10.63 -10.44 -34.21
N ASP A 194 10.99 -11.31 -35.15
CA ASP A 194 12.21 -11.19 -35.94
C ASP A 194 12.06 -10.20 -37.11
N GLU A 195 13.14 -10.00 -37.87
CA GLU A 195 13.17 -9.11 -39.04
C GLU A 195 12.15 -9.50 -40.14
N SER A 196 11.69 -10.75 -40.15
CA SER A 196 10.67 -11.23 -41.09
C SER A 196 9.24 -11.09 -40.57
N GLY A 197 9.05 -10.53 -39.37
CA GLY A 197 7.77 -10.38 -38.70
C GLY A 197 7.25 -11.66 -38.03
N LYS A 198 8.08 -12.70 -37.94
CA LYS A 198 7.70 -13.96 -37.30
C LYS A 198 8.00 -13.89 -35.79
N PRO A 199 7.07 -14.34 -34.91
CA PRO A 199 7.32 -14.31 -33.48
C PRO A 199 8.42 -15.30 -33.09
N PHE A 200 9.34 -14.85 -32.23
CA PHE A 200 10.25 -15.75 -31.53
C PHE A 200 9.50 -16.73 -30.63
N SER A 201 10.13 -17.85 -30.28
CA SER A 201 9.54 -18.78 -29.31
C SER A 201 9.37 -18.10 -27.94
N ALA A 202 8.36 -18.50 -27.18
CA ALA A 202 8.08 -17.92 -25.86
C ALA A 202 9.30 -17.94 -24.92
N MET A 203 10.16 -18.97 -25.03
CA MET A 203 11.38 -19.08 -24.23
C MET A 203 12.45 -18.05 -24.62
N LYS A 204 12.49 -17.67 -25.89
CA LYS A 204 13.45 -16.71 -26.44
C LYS A 204 13.00 -15.26 -26.25
N GLN A 205 11.70 -15.00 -26.09
CA GLN A 205 11.18 -13.66 -25.85
C GLN A 205 11.46 -13.16 -24.43
N TYR A 206 11.81 -11.88 -24.33
CA TYR A 206 11.73 -11.07 -23.12
C TYR A 206 10.26 -10.82 -22.80
N GLN A 207 9.82 -11.28 -21.63
CA GLN A 207 8.40 -11.29 -21.25
C GLN A 207 8.10 -10.21 -20.19
N LEU A 208 6.83 -9.93 -19.96
CA LEU A 208 6.40 -8.94 -18.95
C LEU A 208 6.99 -9.22 -17.57
N ARG A 209 7.03 -10.49 -17.15
CA ARG A 209 7.65 -10.88 -15.87
C ARG A 209 9.14 -10.59 -15.78
N ASP A 210 9.85 -10.58 -16.93
CA ASP A 210 11.26 -10.22 -16.98
C ASP A 210 11.44 -8.72 -16.74
N GLY A 211 10.52 -7.90 -17.28
CA GLY A 211 10.46 -6.45 -17.03
C GLY A 211 10.33 -6.10 -15.56
N ILE A 212 9.39 -6.75 -14.88
CA ILE A 212 9.17 -6.56 -13.44
C ILE A 212 10.40 -7.05 -12.65
N PHE A 213 10.93 -8.23 -12.97
CA PHE A 213 12.14 -8.76 -12.34
C PHE A 213 13.33 -7.80 -12.47
N GLU A 214 13.62 -7.28 -13.67
CA GLU A 214 14.75 -6.37 -13.90
C GLU A 214 14.62 -5.08 -13.08
N ALA A 215 13.42 -4.51 -12.97
CA ALA A 215 13.18 -3.33 -12.15
C ALA A 215 13.38 -3.60 -10.65
N ILE A 216 12.82 -4.71 -10.15
CA ILE A 216 12.91 -5.10 -8.75
C ILE A 216 14.36 -5.42 -8.36
N ILE A 217 15.06 -6.27 -9.15
CA ILE A 217 16.44 -6.63 -8.83
C ILE A 217 17.37 -5.42 -8.89
N HIS A 218 17.17 -4.51 -9.85
CA HIS A 218 17.95 -3.28 -9.91
C HIS A 218 17.81 -2.49 -8.60
N ARG A 219 16.58 -2.27 -8.12
CA ARG A 219 16.36 -1.52 -6.88
C ARG A 219 16.97 -2.21 -5.66
N PHE A 220 16.92 -3.53 -5.56
CA PHE A 220 17.55 -4.26 -4.44
C PHE A 220 19.08 -4.01 -4.35
N TYR A 221 19.75 -3.84 -5.48
CA TYR A 221 21.19 -3.53 -5.56
C TYR A 221 21.50 -2.03 -5.38
N GLN A 222 20.49 -1.17 -5.30
CA GLN A 222 20.64 0.28 -5.11
C GLN A 222 20.22 0.74 -3.70
N ASP A 223 19.03 0.34 -3.27
CA ASP A 223 18.44 0.74 -2.00
C ASP A 223 18.66 -0.38 -0.97
N PRO A 224 19.40 -0.14 0.13
CA PRO A 224 19.64 -1.14 1.15
C PRO A 224 18.38 -1.46 1.98
N THR A 225 17.38 -0.56 1.99
CA THR A 225 16.15 -0.69 2.77
C THR A 225 15.06 -1.49 2.06
N LEU A 226 15.15 -1.67 0.73
CA LEU A 226 14.10 -2.39 0.01
C LEU A 226 13.87 -3.81 0.60
N ILE A 227 12.63 -4.16 0.84
CA ILE A 227 12.26 -5.45 1.39
C ILE A 227 11.07 -5.95 0.57
N ALA A 228 11.01 -7.26 0.27
CA ALA A 228 9.88 -7.82 -0.46
C ALA A 228 9.41 -9.12 0.18
N TYR A 229 8.10 -9.30 0.28
CA TYR A 229 7.50 -10.49 0.84
C TYR A 229 6.03 -10.63 0.47
N GLY A 230 5.54 -11.83 0.64
CA GLY A 230 4.21 -12.27 0.26
C GLY A 230 4.14 -13.78 0.38
N GLU A 231 3.02 -14.35 -0.01
CA GLU A 231 2.82 -15.80 0.01
C GLU A 231 3.64 -16.46 -1.11
N GLU A 232 4.65 -17.26 -0.74
CA GLU A 232 5.54 -17.98 -1.67
C GLU A 232 6.40 -17.09 -2.60
N ASN A 233 6.67 -15.84 -2.22
CA ASN A 233 7.56 -14.94 -2.99
C ASN A 233 9.00 -15.43 -3.08
N ARG A 234 9.52 -16.09 -2.05
CA ARG A 234 10.93 -16.49 -1.97
C ARG A 234 11.18 -17.88 -2.51
N ASP A 235 10.69 -18.90 -1.82
CA ASP A 235 11.14 -20.29 -2.05
C ASP A 235 10.63 -20.84 -3.40
N TRP A 236 9.45 -20.38 -3.85
CA TRP A 236 8.91 -20.71 -5.18
C TRP A 236 9.18 -19.65 -6.26
N GLY A 237 9.83 -18.53 -5.90
CA GLY A 237 10.08 -17.39 -6.80
C GLY A 237 8.81 -16.61 -7.16
N GLY A 238 7.77 -16.68 -6.33
CA GLY A 238 6.44 -16.09 -6.55
C GLY A 238 5.55 -16.92 -7.46
N ALA A 239 4.23 -16.79 -7.29
CA ALA A 239 3.22 -17.54 -8.05
C ALA A 239 3.36 -17.38 -9.58
N PHE A 240 3.93 -16.26 -10.03
CA PHE A 240 4.13 -15.94 -11.44
C PHE A 240 5.61 -15.79 -11.83
N ALA A 241 6.52 -16.35 -11.03
CA ALA A 241 7.97 -16.43 -11.29
C ALA A 241 8.70 -15.07 -11.42
N VAL A 242 8.11 -13.96 -10.95
CA VAL A 242 8.73 -12.63 -10.96
C VAL A 242 9.94 -12.58 -10.02
N TYR A 243 9.91 -13.28 -8.88
CA TYR A 243 11.01 -13.30 -7.93
C TYR A 243 12.06 -14.40 -8.21
N ARG A 244 11.89 -15.20 -9.26
CA ARG A 244 12.84 -16.27 -9.60
C ARG A 244 14.24 -15.69 -9.86
N GLY A 245 15.23 -16.17 -9.12
CA GLY A 245 16.61 -15.65 -9.16
C GLY A 245 16.92 -14.67 -8.03
N LEU A 246 15.93 -14.14 -7.31
CA LEU A 246 16.17 -13.23 -6.18
C LEU A 246 16.55 -13.96 -4.90
N THR A 247 16.09 -15.19 -4.70
CA THR A 247 16.41 -16.01 -3.52
C THR A 247 17.90 -16.28 -3.39
N GLU A 248 18.59 -16.49 -4.50
CA GLU A 248 20.05 -16.65 -4.53
C GLU A 248 20.77 -15.31 -4.32
N ALA A 249 20.22 -14.22 -4.85
CA ALA A 249 20.84 -12.90 -4.79
C ALA A 249 20.72 -12.19 -3.44
N LEU A 250 19.69 -12.51 -2.65
CA LEU A 250 19.31 -11.73 -1.48
C LEU A 250 19.37 -12.52 -0.17
N PRO A 251 19.84 -11.92 0.93
CA PRO A 251 19.74 -12.54 2.24
C PRO A 251 18.28 -12.63 2.70
N TYR A 252 17.98 -13.55 3.61
CA TYR A 252 16.61 -13.86 4.06
C TYR A 252 15.84 -12.63 4.56
N HIS A 253 16.53 -11.69 5.23
CA HIS A 253 15.87 -10.50 5.79
C HIS A 253 15.45 -9.47 4.72
N ARG A 254 15.80 -9.66 3.45
CA ARG A 254 15.42 -8.78 2.33
C ARG A 254 14.38 -9.36 1.38
N LEU A 255 14.30 -10.68 1.29
CA LEU A 255 13.25 -11.41 0.57
C LEU A 255 12.85 -12.63 1.40
N PHE A 256 11.59 -12.66 1.85
CA PHE A 256 11.05 -13.72 2.70
C PHE A 256 9.59 -14.03 2.38
N ASN A 257 9.11 -15.19 2.84
CA ASN A 257 7.71 -15.59 2.74
C ASN A 257 6.92 -15.04 3.93
N ALA A 258 5.68 -14.64 3.66
CA ALA A 258 4.72 -14.17 4.65
C ALA A 258 3.79 -15.30 5.12
N PRO A 259 3.12 -15.17 6.29
CA PRO A 259 1.97 -16.01 6.61
C PRO A 259 0.79 -15.71 5.67
N ILE A 260 -0.17 -16.63 5.61
CA ILE A 260 -1.41 -16.47 4.83
C ILE A 260 -2.35 -15.50 5.57
N SER A 261 -2.04 -14.21 5.50
CA SER A 261 -2.77 -13.13 6.16
C SER A 261 -2.49 -11.82 5.46
N GLU A 262 -3.38 -11.41 4.57
CA GLU A 262 -3.24 -10.21 3.76
C GLU A 262 -3.16 -8.94 4.62
N GLY A 263 -3.98 -8.86 5.67
CA GLY A 263 -3.94 -7.75 6.63
C GLY A 263 -2.58 -7.65 7.33
N ALA A 264 -1.98 -8.78 7.72
CA ALA A 264 -0.63 -8.76 8.28
C ALA A 264 0.43 -8.37 7.22
N ILE A 265 0.29 -8.85 5.98
CA ILE A 265 1.20 -8.51 4.88
C ILE A 265 1.21 -7.01 4.64
N VAL A 266 0.05 -6.39 4.46
CA VAL A 266 -0.03 -4.95 4.16
C VAL A 266 0.23 -4.11 5.41
N GLY A 267 -0.32 -4.49 6.57
CA GLY A 267 -0.14 -3.74 7.82
C GLY A 267 1.31 -3.64 8.26
N THR A 268 2.08 -4.73 8.13
CA THR A 268 3.52 -4.70 8.43
C THR A 268 4.31 -3.93 7.37
N ALA A 269 3.88 -3.90 6.11
CA ALA A 269 4.50 -3.09 5.06
C ALA A 269 4.30 -1.59 5.33
N ILE A 270 3.12 -1.19 5.77
CA ILE A 270 2.83 0.18 6.20
C ILE A 270 3.74 0.58 7.35
N GLY A 271 3.80 -0.25 8.40
CA GLY A 271 4.69 0.01 9.55
C GLY A 271 6.16 0.12 9.15
N TYR A 272 6.63 -0.73 8.23
CA TYR A 272 7.99 -0.64 7.69
C TYR A 272 8.23 0.66 6.91
N GLY A 273 7.27 1.07 6.08
CA GLY A 273 7.27 2.35 5.35
C GLY A 273 7.35 3.55 6.30
N MET A 274 6.54 3.55 7.36
CA MET A 274 6.54 4.61 8.38
C MET A 274 7.88 4.71 9.12
N CYS A 275 8.60 3.60 9.26
CA CYS A 275 9.95 3.56 9.83
C CYS A 275 11.05 3.97 8.82
N GLY A 276 10.68 4.43 7.61
CA GLY A 276 11.60 4.95 6.60
C GLY A 276 12.14 3.92 5.61
N GLY A 277 11.62 2.68 5.59
CA GLY A 277 12.07 1.65 4.65
C GLY A 277 11.20 1.54 3.40
N LYS A 278 11.77 1.05 2.29
CA LYS A 278 11.04 0.76 1.04
C LYS A 278 10.54 -0.68 1.01
N VAL A 279 9.33 -0.93 0.53
CA VAL A 279 8.77 -2.30 0.58
C VAL A 279 7.86 -2.65 -0.61
N ILE A 280 7.99 -3.89 -1.07
CA ILE A 280 7.12 -4.53 -2.06
C ILE A 280 6.38 -5.69 -1.38
N PRO A 281 5.23 -5.43 -0.75
CA PRO A 281 4.32 -6.50 -0.35
C PRO A 281 3.58 -7.04 -1.60
N GLU A 282 3.38 -8.35 -1.68
CA GLU A 282 2.56 -8.98 -2.73
C GLU A 282 1.32 -9.64 -2.13
N ILE A 283 0.17 -9.34 -2.72
CA ILE A 283 -1.08 -10.09 -2.52
C ILE A 283 -1.29 -10.98 -3.74
N MET A 284 -1.41 -12.29 -3.52
CA MET A 284 -1.35 -13.28 -4.60
C MET A 284 -2.44 -13.07 -5.65
N TYR A 285 -3.68 -12.79 -5.24
CA TYR A 285 -4.82 -12.52 -6.12
C TYR A 285 -5.58 -11.28 -5.65
N CYS A 286 -6.04 -10.45 -6.59
CA CYS A 286 -6.81 -9.23 -6.32
C CYS A 286 -8.07 -9.50 -5.52
N ASP A 287 -8.68 -10.68 -5.67
CA ASP A 287 -9.83 -11.14 -4.92
C ASP A 287 -9.60 -11.10 -3.39
N PHE A 288 -8.34 -11.21 -2.94
CA PHE A 288 -7.96 -11.16 -1.52
C PHE A 288 -7.59 -9.76 -1.03
N LEU A 289 -7.58 -8.73 -1.89
CA LEU A 289 -7.30 -7.34 -1.48
C LEU A 289 -8.27 -6.87 -0.37
N GLY A 290 -9.51 -7.38 -0.37
CA GLY A 290 -10.51 -7.05 0.65
C GLY A 290 -10.17 -7.58 2.05
N ARG A 291 -9.28 -8.57 2.16
CA ARG A 291 -8.78 -9.07 3.44
C ARG A 291 -7.81 -8.11 4.13
N SER A 292 -7.24 -7.16 3.37
CA SER A 292 -6.41 -6.06 3.84
C SER A 292 -7.04 -4.68 3.57
N GLY A 293 -8.37 -4.60 3.49
CA GLY A 293 -9.07 -3.39 3.06
C GLY A 293 -8.84 -2.18 3.99
N ASP A 294 -8.78 -2.36 5.31
CA ASP A 294 -8.49 -1.24 6.21
C ASP A 294 -7.06 -0.73 5.98
N GLU A 295 -6.11 -1.66 5.89
CA GLU A 295 -4.70 -1.35 5.67
C GLU A 295 -4.50 -0.63 4.33
N VAL A 296 -5.10 -1.13 3.24
CA VAL A 296 -4.93 -0.55 1.90
C VAL A 296 -5.72 0.75 1.73
N PHE A 297 -6.94 0.86 2.26
CA PHE A 297 -7.83 1.99 1.94
C PHE A 297 -7.81 3.12 2.98
N ASN A 298 -7.60 2.80 4.25
CA ASN A 298 -7.66 3.77 5.35
C ASN A 298 -6.28 4.09 5.93
N GLN A 299 -5.36 3.14 5.98
CA GLN A 299 -4.06 3.34 6.61
C GLN A 299 -3.01 3.82 5.59
N LEU A 300 -2.70 2.99 4.59
CA LEU A 300 -1.65 3.22 3.60
C LEU A 300 -1.68 4.61 2.94
N PRO A 301 -2.82 5.12 2.43
CA PRO A 301 -2.85 6.39 1.70
C PRO A 301 -2.91 7.63 2.58
N LYS A 302 -3.08 7.49 3.91
CA LYS A 302 -3.42 8.62 4.79
C LYS A 302 -2.26 9.08 5.65
N TRP A 303 -1.35 8.19 6.03
CA TRP A 303 -0.24 8.54 6.96
C TRP A 303 0.61 9.71 6.47
N GLN A 304 0.87 9.77 5.17
CA GLN A 304 1.67 10.84 4.59
C GLN A 304 1.01 12.22 4.75
N SER A 305 -0.26 12.37 4.36
CA SER A 305 -0.97 13.65 4.52
C SER A 305 -1.31 13.97 5.97
N MET A 306 -1.70 12.98 6.78
CA MET A 306 -1.98 13.16 8.22
C MET A 306 -0.74 13.60 9.01
N SER A 307 0.46 13.24 8.54
CA SER A 307 1.73 13.68 9.15
C SER A 307 2.24 15.02 8.58
N GLY A 308 1.50 15.68 7.69
CA GLY A 308 1.97 16.89 7.01
C GLY A 308 3.20 16.63 6.15
N ASN A 309 3.24 15.49 5.45
CA ASN A 309 4.35 15.03 4.61
C ASN A 309 5.66 14.68 5.35
N LEU A 310 5.66 14.61 6.69
CA LEU A 310 6.82 14.18 7.49
C LEU A 310 7.13 12.68 7.31
N ILE A 311 6.08 11.85 7.22
CA ILE A 311 6.19 10.43 6.92
C ILE A 311 6.07 10.23 5.40
N LYS A 312 6.94 9.41 4.82
CA LYS A 312 6.83 8.94 3.44
C LYS A 312 6.34 7.50 3.42
N MET A 313 5.62 7.12 2.37
CA MET A 313 5.03 5.78 2.24
C MET A 313 5.51 5.09 0.95
N PRO A 314 6.82 4.76 0.81
CA PRO A 314 7.39 4.10 -0.37
C PRO A 314 7.02 2.60 -0.41
N VAL A 315 5.72 2.32 -0.54
CA VAL A 315 5.13 0.98 -0.55
C VAL A 315 4.59 0.71 -1.94
N VAL A 316 5.13 -0.32 -2.61
CA VAL A 316 4.64 -0.77 -3.92
C VAL A 316 3.89 -2.08 -3.73
N LEU A 317 2.58 -1.99 -3.51
CA LEU A 317 1.71 -3.14 -3.31
C LEU A 317 1.43 -3.82 -4.66
N ARG A 318 2.00 -5.00 -4.86
CA ARG A 318 1.77 -5.81 -6.06
C ARG A 318 0.53 -6.68 -5.89
N VAL A 319 -0.34 -6.65 -6.89
CA VAL A 319 -1.61 -7.39 -6.87
C VAL A 319 -1.88 -8.00 -8.24
N SER A 320 -2.12 -9.31 -8.31
CA SER A 320 -2.42 -9.97 -9.58
C SER A 320 -3.93 -10.09 -9.84
N VAL A 321 -4.39 -9.67 -11.02
CA VAL A 321 -5.76 -9.87 -11.50
C VAL A 321 -5.85 -11.23 -12.18
N GLY A 322 -6.67 -12.11 -11.61
CA GLY A 322 -6.74 -13.51 -12.01
C GLY A 322 -7.48 -13.78 -13.32
N SER A 323 -7.31 -15.00 -13.87
CA SER A 323 -7.95 -15.35 -15.14
C SER A 323 -8.30 -16.82 -15.36
N LYS A 324 -8.23 -17.69 -14.32
CA LYS A 324 -8.29 -19.15 -14.52
C LYS A 324 -9.14 -19.96 -13.54
N TYR A 325 -9.41 -19.48 -12.33
CA TYR A 325 -10.00 -20.32 -11.27
C TYR A 325 -11.38 -19.86 -10.78
N GLY A 326 -12.13 -19.17 -11.65
CA GLY A 326 -13.51 -18.78 -11.39
C GLY A 326 -13.65 -17.60 -10.42
N ALA A 327 -14.74 -17.58 -9.67
CA ALA A 327 -15.28 -16.39 -9.00
C ALA A 327 -14.39 -15.71 -7.94
N GLN A 328 -13.39 -16.42 -7.40
CA GLN A 328 -12.47 -15.94 -6.35
C GLN A 328 -11.01 -15.84 -6.82
N HIS A 329 -10.77 -15.88 -8.14
CA HIS A 329 -9.45 -15.76 -8.75
C HIS A 329 -9.55 -15.08 -10.11
N SER A 330 -10.40 -14.06 -10.24
CA SER A 330 -10.67 -13.39 -11.52
C SER A 330 -11.19 -11.97 -11.36
N GLN A 331 -11.42 -11.50 -10.13
CA GLN A 331 -11.94 -10.16 -9.94
C GLN A 331 -10.88 -9.09 -10.19
N ASP A 332 -11.31 -8.02 -10.84
CA ASP A 332 -10.56 -6.79 -11.00
C ASP A 332 -11.18 -5.74 -10.07
N TRP A 333 -10.43 -5.33 -9.04
CA TRP A 333 -10.86 -4.29 -8.09
C TRP A 333 -10.12 -2.96 -8.29
N SER A 334 -9.54 -2.73 -9.46
CA SER A 334 -8.88 -1.48 -9.80
C SER A 334 -9.77 -0.27 -9.50
N SER A 335 -11.07 -0.36 -9.79
CA SER A 335 -12.03 0.74 -9.60
C SER A 335 -12.24 1.12 -8.13
N LEU A 336 -12.14 0.14 -7.21
CA LEU A 336 -12.18 0.44 -5.77
C LEU A 336 -10.91 1.18 -5.35
N VAL A 337 -9.75 0.73 -5.85
CA VAL A 337 -8.45 1.32 -5.50
C VAL A 337 -8.30 2.73 -6.07
N THR A 338 -8.69 2.97 -7.33
CA THR A 338 -8.62 4.30 -7.96
C THR A 338 -9.55 5.31 -7.29
N HIS A 339 -10.61 4.86 -6.62
CA HIS A 339 -11.50 5.71 -5.85
C HIS A 339 -10.87 6.24 -4.55
N ILE A 340 -9.84 5.59 -4.01
CA ILE A 340 -9.26 5.97 -2.71
C ILE A 340 -8.22 7.08 -2.88
N PRO A 341 -8.43 8.29 -2.31
CA PRO A 341 -7.46 9.38 -2.41
C PRO A 341 -6.17 9.05 -1.67
N GLY A 342 -5.02 9.34 -2.28
CA GLY A 342 -3.69 9.09 -1.72
C GLY A 342 -3.06 7.77 -2.18
N LEU A 343 -3.69 7.02 -3.09
CA LEU A 343 -3.07 5.89 -3.78
C LEU A 343 -2.75 6.25 -5.23
N LYS A 344 -1.53 5.94 -5.68
CA LYS A 344 -1.19 5.88 -7.09
C LYS A 344 -1.52 4.48 -7.62
N VAL A 345 -2.00 4.37 -8.84
CA VAL A 345 -2.48 3.11 -9.42
C VAL A 345 -1.95 2.94 -10.83
N VAL A 346 -1.29 1.81 -11.08
CA VAL A 346 -0.79 1.43 -12.41
C VAL A 346 -1.22 0.03 -12.80
N PHE A 347 -1.37 -0.20 -14.10
CA PHE A 347 -1.78 -1.49 -14.66
C PHE A 347 -1.12 -1.73 -16.03
N PRO A 348 0.20 -1.98 -16.08
CA PRO A 348 0.93 -2.17 -17.32
C PRO A 348 0.45 -3.40 -18.10
N ALA A 349 0.33 -3.26 -19.43
CA ALA A 349 -0.03 -4.37 -20.31
C ALA A 349 1.15 -4.96 -21.11
N THR A 350 2.28 -4.23 -21.21
CA THR A 350 3.44 -4.64 -22.02
C THR A 350 4.71 -4.79 -21.19
N PRO A 351 5.73 -5.53 -21.67
CA PRO A 351 7.02 -5.64 -20.98
C PRO A 351 7.78 -4.32 -20.86
N TYR A 352 7.70 -3.44 -21.86
CA TYR A 352 8.26 -2.09 -21.77
C TYR A 352 7.60 -1.30 -20.63
N ASP A 353 6.27 -1.28 -20.61
CA ASP A 353 5.54 -0.51 -19.59
C ASP A 353 5.77 -1.08 -18.19
N ALA A 354 5.79 -2.41 -18.06
CA ALA A 354 5.99 -3.05 -16.78
C ALA A 354 7.37 -2.78 -16.16
N LYS A 355 8.44 -2.70 -16.97
CA LYS A 355 9.77 -2.33 -16.45
C LYS A 355 9.81 -0.85 -16.06
N GLY A 356 9.35 0.04 -16.95
CA GLY A 356 9.42 1.48 -16.74
C GLY A 356 8.56 1.96 -15.56
N LEU A 357 7.32 1.46 -15.44
CA LEU A 357 6.41 1.84 -14.35
C LEU A 357 6.83 1.23 -13.01
N MET A 358 7.37 0.01 -12.98
CA MET A 358 7.91 -0.56 -11.73
C MET A 358 9.14 0.22 -11.25
N ASN A 359 10.03 0.64 -12.17
CA ASN A 359 11.15 1.52 -11.81
C ASN A 359 10.66 2.86 -11.24
N ALA A 360 9.69 3.51 -11.89
CA ALA A 360 9.10 4.76 -11.42
C ALA A 360 8.44 4.61 -10.03
N ALA A 361 7.67 3.54 -9.82
CA ALA A 361 7.06 3.22 -8.52
C ALA A 361 8.12 3.00 -7.42
N LEU A 362 9.19 2.27 -7.74
CA LEU A 362 10.29 2.01 -6.81
C LEU A 362 11.24 3.20 -6.62
N GLN A 363 11.25 4.18 -7.52
CA GLN A 363 11.95 5.45 -7.34
C GLN A 363 11.14 6.40 -6.45
N GLY A 364 9.81 6.35 -6.56
CA GLY A 364 8.88 7.18 -5.82
C GLY A 364 8.87 6.95 -4.29
N THR A 365 8.26 7.91 -3.61
CA THR A 365 8.05 7.93 -2.15
C THR A 365 6.58 7.80 -1.74
N ASP A 366 5.68 7.75 -2.71
CA ASP A 366 4.24 7.58 -2.53
C ASP A 366 3.82 6.12 -2.63
N PRO A 367 2.67 5.74 -2.03
CA PRO A 367 2.17 4.40 -2.13
C PRO A 367 1.60 4.14 -3.53
N VAL A 368 2.02 3.03 -4.14
CA VAL A 368 1.60 2.59 -5.47
C VAL A 368 0.95 1.22 -5.38
N VAL A 369 -0.28 1.09 -5.88
CA VAL A 369 -0.88 -0.22 -6.15
C VAL A 369 -0.59 -0.60 -7.59
N TYR A 370 0.14 -1.70 -7.75
CA TYR A 370 0.68 -2.18 -9.00
C TYR A 370 -0.11 -3.42 -9.45
N PHE A 371 -1.07 -3.21 -10.36
CA PHE A 371 -1.90 -4.29 -10.89
C PHE A 371 -1.18 -5.06 -12.00
N GLU A 372 -1.27 -6.38 -11.96
CA GLU A 372 -0.66 -7.27 -12.93
C GLU A 372 -1.69 -8.28 -13.44
N SER A 373 -1.90 -8.40 -14.75
CA SER A 373 -2.82 -9.42 -15.26
C SER A 373 -2.11 -10.74 -15.44
N GLN A 374 -2.67 -11.82 -14.91
CA GLN A 374 -2.13 -13.16 -15.06
C GLN A 374 -2.05 -13.63 -16.53
N ARG A 375 -2.85 -13.02 -17.40
CA ARG A 375 -2.83 -13.28 -18.86
C ARG A 375 -1.56 -12.76 -19.53
N LEU A 376 -0.85 -11.81 -18.91
CA LEU A 376 0.20 -11.03 -19.58
C LEU A 376 1.62 -11.41 -19.19
N TYR A 377 1.83 -12.12 -18.07
CA TYR A 377 3.18 -12.45 -17.60
C TYR A 377 4.08 -13.14 -18.63
N GLY A 378 3.48 -13.90 -19.57
CA GLY A 378 4.20 -14.62 -20.62
C GLY A 378 4.30 -13.88 -21.96
N ILE A 379 3.73 -12.68 -22.07
CA ILE A 379 3.69 -11.92 -23.32
C ILE A 379 4.99 -11.14 -23.51
N GLY A 380 5.54 -11.17 -24.74
CA GLY A 380 6.68 -10.37 -25.16
C GLY A 380 6.31 -8.99 -25.68
N GLU A 381 7.30 -8.12 -25.85
CA GLU A 381 7.13 -6.73 -26.31
C GLU A 381 6.79 -6.69 -27.81
N GLN A 382 5.63 -6.12 -28.17
CA GLN A 382 5.11 -6.14 -29.54
C GLN A 382 4.97 -4.75 -30.17
N PHE A 383 5.17 -3.67 -29.39
CA PHE A 383 4.76 -2.32 -29.78
C PHE A 383 5.97 -1.39 -29.90
N HIS A 384 6.91 -1.46 -28.95
CA HIS A 384 8.15 -0.70 -29.04
C HIS A 384 9.14 -1.42 -29.95
N GLN A 385 9.31 -0.94 -31.19
CA GLN A 385 10.18 -1.58 -32.20
C GLN A 385 11.63 -1.73 -31.75
N GLY A 386 12.14 -0.82 -30.91
CA GLY A 386 13.47 -0.94 -30.29
C GLY A 386 13.57 -2.02 -29.20
N GLY A 387 12.46 -2.70 -28.90
CA GLY A 387 12.31 -3.63 -27.79
C GLY A 387 12.33 -2.93 -26.43
N VAL A 388 12.30 -3.73 -25.37
CA VAL A 388 12.50 -3.25 -24.00
C VAL A 388 13.97 -2.82 -23.82
N PRO A 389 14.29 -1.58 -23.42
CA PRO A 389 15.69 -1.15 -23.19
C PRO A 389 16.41 -1.99 -22.12
N GLU A 390 17.69 -2.28 -22.34
CA GLU A 390 18.56 -2.98 -21.36
C GLU A 390 18.80 -2.13 -20.11
N GLY A 391 19.12 -0.86 -20.29
CA GLY A 391 19.43 0.08 -19.21
C GLY A 391 18.24 0.41 -18.30
N TYR A 392 18.53 1.24 -17.29
CA TYR A 392 17.52 1.84 -16.43
C TYR A 392 16.74 2.90 -17.21
N TYR A 393 15.42 2.87 -17.05
CA TYR A 393 14.52 3.94 -17.49
C TYR A 393 13.26 3.90 -16.65
N GLU A 394 12.59 5.05 -16.59
CA GLU A 394 11.31 5.23 -15.92
C GLU A 394 10.29 5.71 -16.94
N ILE A 395 9.03 5.35 -16.72
CA ILE A 395 7.89 5.95 -17.41
C ILE A 395 7.19 6.84 -16.38
N PRO A 396 6.98 8.14 -16.65
CA PRO A 396 6.21 9.00 -15.75
C PRO A 396 4.83 8.40 -15.49
N LEU A 397 4.46 8.28 -14.22
CA LEU A 397 3.15 7.76 -13.83
C LEU A 397 2.07 8.71 -14.35
N GLY A 398 1.05 8.15 -15.01
CA GLY A 398 -0.06 8.89 -15.59
C GLY A 398 -0.02 9.05 -17.11
N GLU A 399 1.12 8.83 -17.75
CA GLU A 399 1.23 8.98 -19.20
C GLU A 399 0.67 7.76 -19.95
N PRO A 400 -0.37 7.88 -20.79
CA PRO A 400 -0.82 6.79 -21.67
C PRO A 400 0.15 6.56 -22.85
N ASP A 401 -0.09 5.55 -23.67
CA ASP A 401 0.75 5.22 -24.83
C ASP A 401 -0.05 4.80 -26.07
N ILE A 402 0.29 5.34 -27.24
CA ILE A 402 -0.34 4.93 -28.51
C ILE A 402 0.33 3.63 -28.97
N LYS A 403 -0.44 2.54 -28.97
CA LYS A 403 0.02 1.21 -29.41
C LYS A 403 -0.21 0.95 -30.89
N ARG A 404 -1.16 1.67 -31.49
CA ARG A 404 -1.47 1.62 -32.92
C ARG A 404 -2.12 2.94 -33.33
N GLU A 405 -1.61 3.57 -34.39
CA GLU A 405 -2.22 4.76 -34.99
C GLU A 405 -3.46 4.39 -35.81
N GLY A 406 -4.47 5.26 -35.81
CA GLY A 406 -5.67 5.18 -36.64
C GLY A 406 -6.43 6.50 -36.71
N GLU A 407 -7.48 6.57 -37.51
CA GLU A 407 -8.19 7.82 -37.83
C GLU A 407 -9.71 7.75 -37.63
N ASP A 408 -10.33 6.57 -37.55
CA ASP A 408 -11.80 6.46 -37.55
C ASP A 408 -12.42 6.29 -36.16
N ILE A 409 -11.69 5.70 -35.21
CA ILE A 409 -12.12 5.49 -33.82
C ILE A 409 -10.93 5.37 -32.88
N THR A 410 -11.03 5.95 -31.69
CA THR A 410 -10.08 5.75 -30.59
C THR A 410 -10.56 4.60 -29.69
N ILE A 411 -9.66 3.69 -29.32
CA ILE A 411 -9.90 2.62 -28.35
C ILE A 411 -8.90 2.78 -27.20
N LEU A 412 -9.40 3.12 -26.02
CA LEU A 412 -8.60 3.24 -24.79
C LEU A 412 -8.72 1.96 -23.97
N THR A 413 -7.60 1.30 -23.71
CA THR A 413 -7.55 -0.02 -23.05
C THR A 413 -6.95 0.05 -21.65
N ILE A 414 -7.45 -0.76 -20.72
CA ILE A 414 -6.80 -1.05 -19.44
C ILE A 414 -6.48 -2.55 -19.36
N GLY A 415 -5.22 -2.89 -19.06
CA GLY A 415 -4.78 -4.25 -18.79
C GLY A 415 -4.83 -5.17 -20.03
N ALA A 416 -5.12 -6.46 -19.80
CA ALA A 416 -4.96 -7.51 -20.82
C ALA A 416 -5.87 -7.35 -22.05
N THR A 417 -6.92 -6.54 -21.94
CA THR A 417 -7.84 -6.23 -23.04
C THR A 417 -7.16 -5.50 -24.19
N LEU A 418 -5.98 -4.91 -23.99
CA LEU A 418 -5.16 -4.33 -25.06
C LEU A 418 -5.00 -5.28 -26.26
N TYR A 419 -4.66 -6.55 -26.02
CA TYR A 419 -4.43 -7.51 -27.10
C TYR A 419 -5.72 -7.88 -27.84
N LYS A 420 -6.87 -7.93 -27.14
CA LYS A 420 -8.18 -8.10 -27.78
C LYS A 420 -8.59 -6.87 -28.60
N ALA A 421 -8.23 -5.67 -28.16
CA ALA A 421 -8.47 -4.45 -28.92
C ALA A 421 -7.67 -4.44 -30.23
N MET A 422 -6.43 -4.95 -30.22
CA MET A 422 -5.63 -5.14 -31.43
C MET A 422 -6.31 -6.08 -32.43
N GLU A 423 -6.81 -7.23 -31.97
CA GLU A 423 -7.59 -8.16 -32.80
C GLU A 423 -8.86 -7.52 -33.36
N ALA A 424 -9.57 -6.72 -32.54
CA ALA A 424 -10.77 -6.00 -32.96
C ALA A 424 -10.45 -4.92 -34.01
N ALA A 425 -9.31 -4.24 -33.90
CA ALA A 425 -8.85 -3.26 -34.88
C ALA A 425 -8.50 -3.91 -36.23
N ASP A 426 -7.87 -5.10 -36.21
CA ASP A 426 -7.63 -5.85 -37.44
C ASP A 426 -8.95 -6.26 -38.11
N LEU A 427 -9.94 -6.70 -37.31
CA LEU A 427 -11.28 -7.02 -37.81
C LEU A 427 -11.99 -5.80 -38.41
N LEU A 428 -11.90 -4.63 -37.76
CA LEU A 428 -12.48 -3.37 -38.23
C LEU A 428 -11.89 -2.98 -39.59
N ARG A 429 -10.58 -3.06 -39.73
CA ARG A 429 -9.88 -2.77 -40.98
C ARG A 429 -10.29 -3.74 -42.08
N GLU A 430 -10.24 -5.04 -41.82
CA GLU A 430 -10.46 -6.07 -42.83
C GLU A 430 -11.90 -6.16 -43.33
N LYS A 431 -12.88 -5.98 -42.44
CA LYS A 431 -14.30 -6.14 -42.78
C LYS A 431 -14.99 -4.84 -43.17
N TYR A 432 -14.55 -3.72 -42.58
CA TYR A 432 -15.26 -2.45 -42.69
C TYR A 432 -14.39 -1.32 -43.26
N GLY A 433 -13.09 -1.56 -43.49
CA GLY A 433 -12.17 -0.54 -43.98
C GLY A 433 -11.90 0.58 -42.98
N LEU A 434 -12.17 0.35 -41.68
CA LEU A 434 -12.00 1.33 -40.61
C LEU A 434 -10.68 1.13 -39.87
N SER A 435 -10.00 2.22 -39.58
CA SER A 435 -8.75 2.28 -38.83
C SER A 435 -8.99 2.72 -37.38
N ALA A 436 -8.54 1.90 -36.42
CA ALA A 436 -8.68 2.21 -35.01
C ALA A 436 -7.33 2.65 -34.42
N GLU A 437 -7.33 3.80 -33.76
CA GLU A 437 -6.25 4.21 -32.87
C GLU A 437 -6.39 3.49 -31.54
N ILE A 438 -5.35 2.80 -31.08
CA ILE A 438 -5.35 2.08 -29.81
C ILE A 438 -4.39 2.75 -28.85
N ILE A 439 -4.92 3.15 -27.69
CA ILE A 439 -4.18 3.77 -26.60
C ILE A 439 -4.23 2.83 -25.39
N ASP A 440 -3.07 2.48 -24.84
CA ASP A 440 -2.96 1.82 -23.54
C ASP A 440 -2.90 2.86 -22.44
N ALA A 441 -3.81 2.76 -21.46
CA ALA A 441 -3.82 3.68 -20.34
C ALA A 441 -2.56 3.52 -19.47
N ARG A 442 -2.12 2.28 -19.21
CA ARG A 442 -0.99 1.80 -18.36
C ARG A 442 -0.87 2.37 -16.92
N SER A 443 -1.40 3.56 -16.65
CA SER A 443 -1.59 4.22 -15.35
C SER A 443 -3.06 4.61 -15.21
N LEU A 444 -3.59 4.58 -13.99
CA LEU A 444 -4.98 4.97 -13.69
C LEU A 444 -5.04 6.16 -12.74
N VAL A 445 -4.14 6.22 -11.75
CA VAL A 445 -4.00 7.38 -10.85
C VAL A 445 -2.51 7.72 -10.70
N PRO A 446 -2.06 8.89 -11.17
CA PRO A 446 -2.81 9.85 -12.01
C PRO A 446 -3.09 9.28 -13.42
N PHE A 447 -3.87 10.01 -14.23
CA PHE A 447 -4.05 9.75 -15.66
C PHE A 447 -4.02 11.08 -16.45
N ASN A 448 -3.13 11.18 -17.43
CA ASN A 448 -3.02 12.33 -18.32
C ASN A 448 -3.93 12.13 -19.54
N TYR A 449 -4.97 12.96 -19.66
CA TYR A 449 -5.95 12.87 -20.75
C TYR A 449 -5.47 13.51 -22.06
N ASP A 450 -4.39 14.30 -22.08
CA ASP A 450 -4.00 15.11 -23.25
C ASP A 450 -3.87 14.28 -24.54
N LEU A 451 -3.21 13.13 -24.45
CA LEU A 451 -3.00 12.23 -25.59
C LEU A 451 -4.32 11.59 -26.05
N VAL A 452 -5.21 11.25 -25.11
CA VAL A 452 -6.55 10.71 -25.42
C VAL A 452 -7.43 11.77 -26.06
N LEU A 453 -7.41 13.01 -25.58
CA LEU A 453 -8.19 14.11 -26.15
C LEU A 453 -7.69 14.49 -27.54
N LYS A 454 -6.36 14.48 -27.76
CA LYS A 454 -5.79 14.67 -29.10
C LYS A 454 -6.23 13.58 -30.07
N SER A 455 -6.27 12.33 -29.60
CA SER A 455 -6.78 11.20 -30.38
C SER A 455 -8.27 11.35 -30.68
N LEU A 456 -9.06 11.71 -29.67
CA LEU A 456 -10.50 11.95 -29.83
C LEU A 456 -10.78 13.03 -30.86
N LYS A 457 -10.06 14.15 -30.84
CA LYS A 457 -10.18 15.20 -31.85
C LYS A 457 -9.89 14.73 -33.28
N LYS A 458 -9.04 13.72 -33.42
CA LYS A 458 -8.72 13.09 -34.72
C LYS A 458 -9.86 12.17 -35.18
N THR A 459 -10.44 11.39 -34.27
CA THR A 459 -11.34 10.26 -34.61
C THR A 459 -12.83 10.53 -34.41
N GLY A 460 -13.18 11.52 -33.59
CA GLY A 460 -14.55 11.90 -33.21
C GLY A 460 -15.28 10.89 -32.31
N ARG A 461 -14.72 9.68 -32.09
CA ARG A 461 -15.41 8.58 -31.39
C ARG A 461 -14.44 7.82 -30.51
N ILE A 462 -14.88 7.42 -29.32
CA ILE A 462 -14.06 6.67 -28.38
C ILE A 462 -14.77 5.50 -27.72
N LEU A 463 -14.05 4.38 -27.63
CA LEU A 463 -14.42 3.16 -26.93
C LEU A 463 -13.43 2.90 -25.79
N LEU A 464 -13.92 2.69 -24.57
CA LEU A 464 -13.10 2.37 -23.40
C LEU A 464 -13.30 0.90 -23.01
N VAL A 465 -12.21 0.13 -22.87
CA VAL A 465 -12.28 -1.33 -22.72
C VAL A 465 -11.40 -1.88 -21.59
N SER A 466 -11.92 -2.83 -20.82
CA SER A 466 -11.21 -3.56 -19.77
C SER A 466 -11.86 -4.92 -19.50
N ASP A 467 -11.14 -5.84 -18.87
CA ASP A 467 -11.70 -7.09 -18.33
C ASP A 467 -12.48 -6.83 -17.02
N ALA A 468 -12.41 -5.63 -16.42
CA ALA A 468 -13.18 -5.26 -15.24
C ALA A 468 -14.71 -5.31 -15.46
N CYS A 469 -15.48 -5.60 -14.40
CA CYS A 469 -16.94 -5.54 -14.46
C CYS A 469 -17.39 -4.14 -14.88
N GLN A 470 -18.17 -4.02 -15.95
CA GLN A 470 -18.56 -2.73 -16.52
C GLN A 470 -19.32 -1.85 -15.52
N ARG A 471 -20.13 -2.45 -14.64
CA ARG A 471 -20.92 -1.73 -13.65
C ARG A 471 -19.99 -1.09 -12.60
N GLY A 472 -19.95 0.24 -12.58
CA GLY A 472 -19.14 0.99 -11.62
C GLY A 472 -17.63 0.89 -11.89
N SER A 473 -17.21 0.47 -13.09
CA SER A 473 -15.79 0.48 -13.44
C SER A 473 -15.25 1.90 -13.57
N TYR A 474 -13.95 2.04 -13.33
CA TYR A 474 -13.18 3.27 -13.54
C TYR A 474 -13.28 3.79 -14.99
N LEU A 475 -13.53 2.90 -15.95
CA LEU A 475 -13.80 3.30 -17.35
C LEU A 475 -14.98 4.28 -17.45
N ASN A 476 -16.00 4.18 -16.60
CA ASN A 476 -17.13 5.12 -16.63
C ASN A 476 -16.72 6.51 -16.14
N ASP A 477 -15.83 6.59 -15.15
CA ASP A 477 -15.25 7.86 -14.68
C ASP A 477 -14.39 8.50 -15.77
N MET A 478 -13.55 7.71 -16.44
CA MET A 478 -12.77 8.17 -17.59
C MET A 478 -13.66 8.65 -18.74
N ALA A 479 -14.74 7.91 -19.06
CA ALA A 479 -15.69 8.29 -20.10
C ALA A 479 -16.40 9.62 -19.77
N GLN A 480 -16.74 9.84 -18.50
CA GLN A 480 -17.32 11.10 -18.04
C GLN A 480 -16.33 12.26 -18.20
N HIS A 481 -15.09 12.11 -17.70
CA HIS A 481 -14.06 13.13 -17.86
C HIS A 481 -13.76 13.45 -19.34
N ILE A 482 -13.70 12.44 -20.20
CA ILE A 482 -13.50 12.64 -21.64
C ILE A 482 -14.68 13.37 -22.26
N THR A 483 -15.91 13.09 -21.82
CA THR A 483 -17.10 13.83 -22.26
C THR A 483 -17.04 15.30 -21.86
N GLU A 484 -16.62 15.59 -20.62
CA GLU A 484 -16.54 16.96 -20.11
C GLU A 484 -15.41 17.77 -20.76
N LEU A 485 -14.24 17.15 -20.95
CA LEU A 485 -13.04 17.80 -21.49
C LEU A 485 -13.04 17.88 -23.02
N GLY A 486 -13.67 16.92 -23.70
CA GLY A 486 -13.65 16.76 -25.16
C GLY A 486 -15.02 16.91 -25.82
N PHE A 487 -15.99 17.55 -25.17
CA PHE A 487 -17.38 17.64 -25.63
C PHE A 487 -17.52 18.07 -27.10
N ASP A 488 -16.80 19.11 -27.50
CA ASP A 488 -16.89 19.69 -28.85
C ASP A 488 -16.31 18.77 -29.94
N ASP A 489 -15.45 17.82 -29.56
CA ASP A 489 -14.78 16.90 -30.47
C ASP A 489 -15.53 15.54 -30.62
N LEU A 490 -16.63 15.32 -29.87
CA LEU A 490 -17.39 14.06 -29.88
C LEU A 490 -18.50 14.02 -30.94
N ASP A 491 -18.37 13.11 -31.91
CA ASP A 491 -19.43 12.76 -32.86
C ASP A 491 -20.51 11.84 -32.25
N ALA A 492 -20.18 11.16 -31.15
CA ALA A 492 -21.06 10.25 -30.43
C ALA A 492 -20.63 10.11 -28.96
N PRO A 493 -21.55 9.74 -28.04
CA PRO A 493 -21.18 9.51 -26.64
C PRO A 493 -20.09 8.43 -26.51
N PRO A 494 -19.11 8.60 -25.60
CA PRO A 494 -18.16 7.55 -25.26
C PRO A 494 -18.86 6.25 -24.86
N VAL A 495 -18.35 5.12 -25.34
CA VAL A 495 -18.90 3.79 -25.00
C VAL A 495 -17.91 3.04 -24.11
N VAL A 496 -18.43 2.42 -23.05
CA VAL A 496 -17.65 1.55 -22.16
C VAL A 496 -18.01 0.09 -22.43
N VAL A 497 -17.00 -0.75 -22.61
CA VAL A 497 -17.16 -2.21 -22.71
C VAL A 497 -16.31 -2.88 -21.64
N GLY A 498 -16.97 -3.44 -20.64
CA GLY A 498 -16.35 -4.26 -19.60
C GLY A 498 -16.95 -5.67 -19.55
N SER A 499 -16.47 -6.46 -18.61
CA SER A 499 -17.11 -7.73 -18.26
C SER A 499 -18.55 -7.52 -17.81
N ARG A 500 -19.41 -8.48 -18.15
CA ARG A 500 -20.82 -8.47 -17.75
C ARG A 500 -20.94 -8.64 -16.23
N ASN A 501 -22.04 -8.16 -15.70
CA ASN A 501 -22.29 -8.13 -14.25
C ASN A 501 -22.80 -9.47 -13.70
N TRP A 502 -22.10 -10.56 -13.98
CA TRP A 502 -22.34 -11.91 -13.43
C TRP A 502 -21.10 -12.79 -13.61
N ILE A 503 -21.04 -13.90 -12.88
CA ILE A 503 -19.97 -14.90 -13.01
C ILE A 503 -20.14 -15.61 -14.37
N THR A 504 -19.16 -15.46 -15.25
CA THR A 504 -19.13 -16.07 -16.59
C THR A 504 -18.28 -17.32 -16.66
#